data_AF-A0A6N9SLZ1-F1
#
_entry.id   AF-A0A6N9SLZ1-F1
#
_cell.length_a   1.000
_cell.length_b   1.000
_cell.length_c   1.000
_cell.angle_alpha   90.00
_cell.angle_beta   90.00
_cell.angle_gamma   90.00
#
_symmetry.space_group_name_H-M   'P 1'
#
loop_
_entity.id
_entity.type
_entity.pdbx_description
1 polymer ?
#
loop_
_entity_poly.entity_id
_entity_poly.type
_entity_poly.pdbx_seq_one_letter_code
_entity_poly.pdbx_strand_id
1 'polypeptide(L)'
;MKDPITKLYEGLTDRERGNLAFQYSLKNDILEKLRIESTMPEQSFIGLPIGYRRQINDMGNLSLLYAVEYWRRVSLCLALMGGVGVSLKDSDPEAYKPIIERFEAAEAILMALEGAYTEVCLDHGLDPDLMRFMAGHRFYAVATPDLIPDEKAWGEYRVIFNSGL
;
A
#
# COMPACT_ATOMS: atom_id res chain seq x y z
N MET A 1 -42.63 5.65 0.90
CA MET A 1 -43.13 4.48 0.13
C MET A 1 -41.95 3.51 0.02
N LYS A 2 -42.03 2.32 0.62
CA LYS A 2 -40.91 1.34 0.55
C LYS A 2 -40.73 0.92 -0.91
N ASP A 3 -39.54 1.12 -1.46
CA ASP A 3 -39.16 0.69 -2.80
C ASP A 3 -39.41 -0.83 -2.94
N PRO A 4 -40.16 -1.29 -3.96
CA PRO A 4 -40.43 -2.71 -4.17
C PRO A 4 -39.16 -3.57 -4.28
N ILE A 5 -38.08 -3.00 -4.80
CA ILE A 5 -36.79 -3.68 -5.00
C ILE A 5 -36.14 -3.98 -3.65
N THR A 6 -36.26 -3.08 -2.67
CA THR A 6 -35.70 -3.27 -1.33
C THR A 6 -36.24 -4.53 -0.64
N LYS A 7 -37.49 -4.93 -0.93
CA LYS A 7 -38.08 -6.18 -0.39
C LYS A 7 -37.38 -7.44 -0.88
N LEU A 8 -36.72 -7.40 -2.05
CA LEU A 8 -35.97 -8.53 -2.57
C LEU A 8 -34.74 -8.84 -1.70
N TYR A 9 -34.20 -7.82 -1.03
CA TYR A 9 -33.02 -7.97 -0.15
C TYR A 9 -33.38 -8.41 1.28
N GLU A 10 -34.62 -8.16 1.73
CA GLU A 10 -35.08 -8.56 3.08
C GLU A 10 -35.02 -10.08 3.30
N GLY A 11 -35.13 -10.90 2.24
CA GLY A 11 -35.05 -12.37 2.32
C GLY A 11 -33.63 -12.96 2.28
N LEU A 12 -32.62 -12.13 2.02
CA LEU A 12 -31.22 -12.57 1.95
C LEU A 12 -30.59 -12.69 3.33
N THR A 13 -29.62 -13.59 3.47
CA THR A 13 -28.74 -13.65 4.63
C THR A 13 -27.75 -12.48 4.65
N ASP A 14 -27.21 -12.14 5.82
CA ASP A 14 -26.22 -11.07 5.96
C ASP A 14 -24.99 -11.27 5.06
N ARG A 15 -24.59 -12.53 4.84
CA ARG A 15 -23.49 -12.87 3.94
C ARG A 15 -23.82 -12.58 2.48
N GLU A 16 -25.03 -12.94 2.03
CA GLU A 16 -25.48 -12.69 0.65
C GLU A 16 -25.64 -11.20 0.37
N ARG A 17 -26.22 -10.46 1.33
CA ARG A 17 -26.30 -8.99 1.27
C ARG A 17 -24.91 -8.37 1.20
N GLY A 18 -23.97 -8.82 2.04
CA GLY A 18 -22.58 -8.35 2.01
C GLY A 18 -21.91 -8.58 0.66
N ASN A 19 -22.08 -9.76 0.06
CA ASN A 19 -21.55 -10.06 -1.26
C ASN A 19 -22.14 -9.16 -2.36
N LEU A 20 -23.46 -8.96 -2.35
CA LEU A 20 -24.14 -8.10 -3.33
C LEU A 20 -23.76 -6.62 -3.16
N ALA A 21 -23.76 -6.12 -1.93
CA ALA A 21 -23.34 -4.75 -1.63
C ALA A 21 -21.89 -4.50 -2.07
N PHE A 22 -21.00 -5.48 -1.90
CA PHE A 22 -19.63 -5.40 -2.41
C PHE A 22 -19.58 -5.37 -3.94
N GLN A 23 -20.35 -6.23 -4.63
CA GLN A 23 -20.43 -6.20 -6.09
C GLN A 23 -20.95 -4.87 -6.65
N TYR A 24 -21.98 -4.28 -6.03
CA TYR A 24 -22.49 -2.96 -6.44
C TYR A 24 -21.52 -1.83 -6.10
N SER A 25 -20.75 -1.96 -5.01
CA SER A 25 -19.64 -1.03 -4.71
C SER A 25 -18.58 -1.05 -5.84
N LEU A 26 -18.19 -2.23 -6.32
CA LEU A 26 -17.24 -2.36 -7.44
C LEU A 26 -17.77 -1.80 -8.76
N LYS A 27 -19.10 -1.82 -8.96
CA LYS A 27 -19.76 -1.23 -10.13
C LYS A 27 -20.05 0.27 -9.97
N ASN A 28 -19.67 0.87 -8.83
CA ASN A 28 -19.98 2.25 -8.46
C ASN A 28 -21.49 2.57 -8.44
N ASP A 29 -22.33 1.55 -8.20
CA ASP A 29 -23.78 1.69 -8.06
C ASP A 29 -24.12 1.92 -6.58
N ILE A 30 -23.93 3.16 -6.14
CA ILE A 30 -24.11 3.57 -4.75
C ILE A 30 -25.57 3.44 -4.32
N LEU A 31 -26.52 3.68 -5.22
CA LEU A 31 -27.95 3.60 -4.91
C LEU A 31 -28.35 2.18 -4.56
N GLU A 32 -27.91 1.20 -5.34
CA GLU A 32 -28.26 -0.20 -5.08
C GLU A 32 -27.60 -0.73 -3.80
N LYS A 33 -26.35 -0.32 -3.55
CA LYS A 33 -25.68 -0.57 -2.27
C LYS A 33 -26.50 -0.05 -1.09
N LEU A 34 -26.91 1.22 -1.13
CA LEU A 34 -27.70 1.84 -0.05
C LEU A 34 -29.05 1.16 0.17
N ARG A 35 -29.69 0.68 -0.91
CA ARG A 35 -30.93 -0.12 -0.81
C ARG A 35 -30.70 -1.42 -0.05
N ILE A 36 -29.61 -2.14 -0.33
CA ILE A 36 -29.26 -3.37 0.40
C ILE A 36 -28.97 -3.04 1.88
N GLU A 37 -28.14 -2.02 2.14
CA GLU A 37 -27.77 -1.61 3.50
C GLU A 37 -29.00 -1.19 4.33
N SER A 38 -30.02 -0.59 3.71
CA SER A 38 -31.26 -0.22 4.39
C SER A 38 -32.10 -1.41 4.91
N THR A 39 -31.79 -2.64 4.46
CA THR A 39 -32.46 -3.87 4.95
C THR A 39 -31.73 -4.53 6.12
N MET A 40 -30.54 -4.04 6.47
CA MET A 40 -29.78 -4.55 7.60
C MET A 40 -30.44 -4.13 8.90
N PRO A 41 -30.56 -5.04 9.89
CA PRO A 41 -31.07 -4.66 11.20
C PRO A 41 -30.14 -3.62 11.84
N GLU A 42 -30.71 -2.62 12.50
CA GLU A 42 -29.94 -1.67 13.30
C GLU A 42 -29.23 -2.42 14.44
N GLN A 43 -27.92 -2.23 14.54
CA GLN A 43 -27.12 -2.79 15.61
C GLN A 43 -26.55 -1.66 16.46
N SER A 44 -26.87 -1.68 17.75
CA SER A 44 -26.20 -0.82 18.73
C SER A 44 -24.98 -1.56 19.27
N PHE A 45 -23.80 -0.98 19.10
CA PHE A 45 -22.57 -1.52 19.69
C PHE A 45 -21.89 -0.44 20.54
N ILE A 46 -21.38 -0.86 21.70
CA ILE A 46 -20.45 -0.04 22.49
C ILE A 46 -19.06 -0.27 21.91
N GLY A 47 -18.49 0.77 21.32
CA GLY A 47 -17.19 0.68 20.67
C GLY A 47 -16.18 1.64 21.29
N LEU A 48 -14.91 1.40 20.98
CA LEU A 48 -13.82 2.35 21.27
C LEU A 48 -14.13 3.72 20.63
N PRO A 49 -13.53 4.82 21.13
CA PRO A 49 -13.73 6.14 20.53
C PRO A 49 -13.43 6.13 19.02
N ILE A 50 -14.23 6.86 18.24
CA ILE A 50 -14.07 6.91 16.78
C ILE A 50 -12.66 7.37 16.40
N GLY A 51 -12.13 8.39 17.08
CA GLY A 51 -10.76 8.89 16.85
C GLY A 51 -9.69 7.84 17.10
N TYR A 52 -9.84 7.01 18.15
CA TYR A 52 -8.93 5.92 18.43
C TYR A 52 -8.92 4.87 17.30
N ARG A 53 -10.11 4.43 16.86
CA ARG A 53 -10.21 3.45 15.76
C ARG A 53 -9.68 3.99 14.45
N ARG A 54 -9.96 5.26 14.16
CA ARG A 54 -9.46 5.95 12.97
C ARG A 54 -7.94 5.97 12.98
N GLN A 55 -7.32 6.38 14.09
CA GLN A 55 -5.86 6.39 14.21
C GLN A 55 -5.24 5.01 13.96
N ILE A 56 -5.84 3.93 14.48
CA ILE A 56 -5.36 2.56 14.21
C ILE A 56 -5.45 2.22 12.73
N ASN A 57 -6.57 2.55 12.08
CA ASN A 57 -6.76 2.29 10.65
C ASN A 57 -5.76 3.09 9.82
N ASP A 58 -5.54 4.36 10.15
CA ASP A 58 -4.62 5.25 9.43
C ASP A 58 -3.17 4.75 9.55
N MET A 59 -2.74 4.33 10.75
CA MET A 59 -1.43 3.67 10.95
C MET A 59 -1.31 2.36 10.17
N GLY A 60 -2.38 1.55 10.14
CA GLY A 60 -2.44 0.32 9.35
C GLY A 60 -2.33 0.58 7.85
N ASN A 61 -3.03 1.60 7.35
CA ASN A 61 -2.99 2.01 5.94
C ASN A 61 -1.60 2.52 5.55
N LEU A 62 -0.98 3.37 6.37
CA LEU A 62 0.38 3.85 6.15
C LEU A 62 1.37 2.67 6.07
N SER A 63 1.29 1.73 7.02
CA SER A 63 2.15 0.55 7.03
C SER A 63 1.95 -0.34 5.80
N LEU A 64 0.70 -0.51 5.36
CA LEU A 64 0.37 -1.29 4.17
C LEU A 64 0.88 -0.61 2.89
N LEU A 65 0.70 0.71 2.75
CA LEU A 65 1.23 1.48 1.63
C LEU A 65 2.74 1.34 1.52
N TYR A 66 3.44 1.52 2.64
CA TYR A 66 4.89 1.31 2.71
C TYR A 66 5.27 -0.13 2.34
N ALA A 67 4.61 -1.14 2.90
CA ALA A 67 4.91 -2.54 2.60
C ALA A 67 4.80 -2.83 1.09
N VAL A 68 3.68 -2.43 0.47
CA VAL A 68 3.44 -2.64 -0.96
C VAL A 68 4.53 -1.98 -1.80
N GLU A 69 4.83 -0.71 -1.52
CA GLU A 69 5.83 0.03 -2.29
C GLU A 69 7.25 -0.50 -2.06
N TYR A 70 7.63 -0.81 -0.82
CA TYR A 70 8.92 -1.40 -0.47
C TYR A 70 9.13 -2.72 -1.21
N TRP A 71 8.17 -3.66 -1.12
CA TRP A 71 8.29 -4.97 -1.77
C TRP A 71 8.30 -4.89 -3.29
N ARG A 72 7.56 -3.93 -3.86
CA ARG A 72 7.59 -3.65 -5.30
C ARG A 72 8.97 -3.18 -5.74
N ARG A 73 9.62 -2.30 -4.98
CA ARG A 73 10.97 -1.79 -5.27
C ARG A 73 12.06 -2.83 -5.04
N VAL A 74 12.00 -3.59 -3.96
CA VAL A 74 12.94 -4.70 -3.70
C VAL A 74 12.86 -5.75 -4.82
N SER A 75 11.65 -6.12 -5.24
CA SER A 75 11.48 -7.09 -6.34
C SER A 75 12.10 -6.58 -7.65
N LEU A 76 11.98 -5.30 -7.96
CA LEU A 76 12.63 -4.69 -9.11
C LEU A 76 14.16 -4.73 -9.00
N CYS A 77 14.71 -4.39 -7.83
CA CYS A 77 16.16 -4.44 -7.61
C CYS A 77 16.71 -5.87 -7.77
N LEU A 78 16.03 -6.87 -7.21
CA LEU A 78 16.40 -8.28 -7.35
C LEU A 78 16.31 -8.76 -8.82
N ALA A 79 15.28 -8.35 -9.55
CA ALA A 79 15.14 -8.69 -10.97
C ALA A 79 16.27 -8.10 -11.83
N LEU A 80 16.62 -6.83 -11.60
CA LEU A 80 17.71 -6.17 -12.31
C LEU A 80 19.06 -6.80 -11.97
N MET A 81 19.31 -7.11 -10.69
CA MET A 81 20.52 -7.83 -10.26
C MET A 81 20.65 -9.21 -10.92
N GLY A 82 19.55 -9.96 -11.03
CA GLY A 82 19.51 -11.22 -11.78
C GLY A 82 19.83 -11.03 -13.27
N GLY A 83 19.31 -9.96 -13.88
CA GLY A 83 19.62 -9.57 -15.25
C GLY A 83 21.10 -9.26 -15.48
N VAL A 84 21.72 -8.47 -14.58
CA VAL A 84 23.17 -8.20 -14.60
C VAL A 84 23.95 -9.52 -14.54
N GLY A 85 23.58 -10.42 -13.62
CA GLY A 85 24.25 -11.72 -13.49
C GLY A 85 24.22 -12.57 -14.76
N VAL A 86 23.10 -12.55 -15.50
CA VAL A 86 22.99 -13.25 -16.80
C VAL A 86 23.85 -12.57 -17.86
N SER A 87 23.76 -11.24 -18.00
CA SER A 87 24.53 -10.51 -19.03
C SER A 87 26.05 -10.54 -18.78
N LEU A 88 26.49 -10.62 -17.52
CA LEU A 88 27.89 -10.84 -17.19
C LEU A 88 28.40 -12.21 -17.64
N LYS A 89 27.55 -13.24 -17.64
CA LYS A 89 27.90 -14.58 -18.13
C LYS A 89 28.24 -14.57 -19.62
N ASP A 90 27.53 -13.76 -20.40
CA ASP A 90 27.71 -13.63 -21.84
C ASP A 90 28.85 -12.66 -22.22
N SER A 91 29.50 -12.03 -21.22
CA SER A 91 30.65 -11.13 -21.38
C SER A 91 30.43 -9.98 -22.37
N ASP A 92 29.19 -9.47 -22.47
CA ASP A 92 28.81 -8.36 -23.34
C ASP A 92 28.62 -7.06 -22.52
N PRO A 93 29.60 -6.13 -22.52
CA PRO A 93 29.51 -4.85 -21.81
C PRO A 93 28.39 -3.94 -22.28
N GLU A 94 27.98 -4.02 -23.54
CA GLU A 94 26.89 -3.20 -24.05
C GLU A 94 25.53 -3.70 -23.54
N ALA A 95 25.46 -4.98 -23.13
CA ALA A 95 24.26 -5.56 -22.55
C ALA A 95 24.12 -5.27 -21.04
N TYR A 96 25.19 -5.36 -20.25
CA TYR A 96 25.07 -5.24 -18.78
C TYR A 96 25.12 -3.81 -18.25
N LYS A 97 25.87 -2.89 -18.88
CA LYS A 97 26.00 -1.50 -18.36
C LYS A 97 24.67 -0.78 -18.20
N PRO A 98 23.73 -0.81 -19.19
CA PRO A 98 22.44 -0.16 -19.02
C PRO A 98 21.57 -0.80 -17.93
N ILE A 99 21.78 -2.09 -17.64
CA ILE A 99 21.05 -2.77 -16.55
C ILE A 99 21.59 -2.33 -15.19
N ILE A 100 22.92 -2.14 -15.07
CA ILE A 100 23.55 -1.60 -13.86
C ILE A 100 23.02 -0.18 -13.58
N GLU A 101 22.98 0.71 -14.58
CA GLU A 101 22.44 2.07 -14.39
C GLU A 101 20.98 2.05 -13.92
N ARG A 102 20.16 1.14 -14.47
CA ARG A 102 18.77 0.95 -14.04
C ARG A 102 18.66 0.36 -12.64
N PHE A 103 19.60 -0.50 -12.25
CA PHE A 103 19.68 -1.07 -10.92
C PHE A 103 20.00 0.02 -9.89
N GLU A 104 21.02 0.84 -10.14
CA GLU A 104 21.38 1.98 -9.28
C GLU A 104 20.21 2.97 -9.16
N ALA A 105 19.54 3.29 -10.26
CA ALA A 105 18.35 4.14 -10.20
C ALA A 105 17.21 3.51 -9.37
N ALA A 106 17.00 2.19 -9.46
CA ALA A 106 16.00 1.50 -8.65
C ALA A 106 16.37 1.51 -7.16
N GLU A 107 17.64 1.35 -6.82
CA GLU A 107 18.14 1.46 -5.44
C GLU A 107 17.98 2.88 -4.89
N ALA A 108 18.28 3.92 -5.69
CA ALA A 108 18.13 5.32 -5.28
C ALA A 108 16.67 5.64 -4.95
N ILE A 109 15.72 5.09 -5.72
CA ILE A 109 14.28 5.22 -5.45
C ILE A 109 13.87 4.44 -4.19
N LEU A 110 14.43 3.26 -3.94
CA LEU A 110 14.19 2.50 -2.71
C LEU A 110 14.70 3.26 -1.48
N MET A 111 15.88 3.89 -1.57
CA MET A 111 16.40 4.75 -0.52
C MET A 111 15.51 5.97 -0.26
N ALA A 112 14.98 6.58 -1.33
CA ALA A 112 14.06 7.69 -1.22
C ALA A 112 12.75 7.31 -0.53
N LEU A 113 12.21 6.14 -0.86
CA LEU A 113 11.05 5.56 -0.18
C LEU A 113 11.32 5.36 1.32
N GLU A 114 12.45 4.73 1.68
CA GLU A 114 12.82 4.46 3.08
C GLU A 114 12.98 5.76 3.89
N GLY A 115 13.62 6.75 3.27
CA GLY A 115 13.83 8.06 3.86
C GLY A 115 12.52 8.81 4.08
N ALA A 116 11.69 8.93 3.04
CA ALA A 116 10.38 9.57 3.12
C ALA A 116 9.46 8.90 4.16
N TYR A 117 9.47 7.57 4.25
CA TYR A 117 8.70 6.85 5.26
C TYR A 117 9.17 7.17 6.69
N THR A 118 10.50 7.25 6.89
CA THR A 118 11.08 7.63 8.19
C THR A 118 10.64 9.02 8.59
N GLU A 119 10.77 9.99 7.69
CA GLU A 119 10.36 11.37 7.95
C GLU A 119 8.87 11.46 8.29
N VAL A 120 8.00 10.82 7.52
CA VAL A 120 6.56 10.85 7.79
C VAL A 120 6.23 10.17 9.13
N CYS A 121 6.88 9.06 9.47
CA CYS A 121 6.69 8.48 10.80
C CYS A 121 7.07 9.46 11.91
N LEU A 122 8.24 10.10 11.80
CA LEU A 122 8.73 11.05 12.80
C LEU A 122 7.86 12.32 12.89
N ASP A 123 7.42 12.86 11.74
CA ASP A 123 6.55 14.03 11.65
C ASP A 123 5.23 13.82 12.42
N HIS A 124 4.75 12.57 12.47
CA HIS A 124 3.50 12.19 13.15
C HIS A 124 3.73 11.52 14.52
N GLY A 125 4.96 11.56 15.06
CA GLY A 125 5.28 11.02 16.38
C GLY A 125 5.21 9.50 16.47
N LEU A 126 5.37 8.81 15.35
CA LEU A 126 5.41 7.35 15.24
C LEU A 126 6.86 6.85 15.29
N ASP A 127 7.05 5.66 15.85
CA ASP A 127 8.33 4.95 15.81
C ASP A 127 8.52 4.28 14.43
N PRO A 128 9.47 4.73 13.60
CA PRO A 128 9.65 4.19 12.26
C PRO A 128 9.98 2.69 12.25
N ASP A 129 10.69 2.19 13.27
CA ASP A 129 11.12 0.80 13.31
C ASP A 129 9.96 -0.13 13.69
N LEU A 130 9.09 0.30 14.62
CA LEU A 130 7.85 -0.42 14.89
C LEU A 130 6.91 -0.41 13.68
N MET A 131 6.82 0.71 12.99
CA MET A 131 6.00 0.83 11.79
C MET A 131 6.52 -0.06 10.64
N ARG A 132 7.85 -0.23 10.52
CA ARG A 132 8.45 -1.21 9.58
C ARG A 132 8.22 -2.66 10.01
N PHE A 133 8.25 -2.93 11.31
CA PHE A 133 7.94 -4.27 11.82
C PHE A 133 6.53 -4.70 11.42
N MET A 134 5.55 -3.81 11.55
CA MET A 134 4.18 -4.04 11.08
C MET A 134 4.09 -4.30 9.57
N ALA A 135 4.99 -3.71 8.78
CA ALA A 135 5.04 -3.86 7.33
C ALA A 135 5.70 -5.18 6.84
N GLY A 136 6.15 -6.06 7.75
CA GLY A 136 6.62 -7.40 7.39
C GLY A 136 8.13 -7.58 7.28
N HIS A 137 8.91 -6.88 8.12
CA HIS A 137 10.37 -6.91 8.22
C HIS A 137 11.13 -6.48 6.95
N ARG A 138 12.16 -5.65 7.16
CA ARG A 138 13.13 -5.27 6.14
C ARG A 138 14.26 -6.30 6.06
N PHE A 139 14.70 -6.63 4.84
CA PHE A 139 15.93 -7.41 4.63
C PHE A 139 16.87 -6.82 3.57
N TYR A 140 16.40 -5.90 2.72
CA TYR A 140 17.19 -5.43 1.59
C TYR A 140 18.23 -4.39 2.06
N ALA A 141 19.49 -4.71 1.80
CA ALA A 141 20.61 -3.80 1.96
C ALA A 141 20.99 -3.25 0.59
N VAL A 142 21.12 -1.92 0.51
CA VAL A 142 21.58 -1.25 -0.71
C VAL A 142 22.97 -1.78 -1.05
N ALA A 143 23.13 -2.27 -2.28
CA ALA A 143 24.35 -2.88 -2.78
C ALA A 143 25.35 -1.84 -3.27
N THR A 144 24.88 -0.70 -3.78
CA THR A 144 25.71 0.36 -4.33
C THR A 144 26.21 1.31 -3.23
N PRO A 145 27.52 1.35 -2.94
CA PRO A 145 28.09 2.30 -1.98
C PRO A 145 27.92 3.74 -2.48
N ASP A 146 27.76 4.69 -1.54
CA ASP A 146 27.69 6.14 -1.81
C ASP A 146 26.51 6.59 -2.71
N LEU A 147 25.58 5.69 -3.02
CA LEU A 147 24.36 6.05 -3.73
C LEU A 147 23.53 7.02 -2.89
N ILE A 148 23.01 8.05 -3.54
CA ILE A 148 22.14 9.03 -2.91
C ILE A 148 20.66 8.73 -3.24
N PRO A 149 19.73 9.03 -2.31
CA PRO A 149 18.31 8.90 -2.59
C PRO A 149 17.86 9.76 -3.78
N ASP A 150 16.93 9.26 -4.58
CA ASP A 150 16.29 10.04 -5.63
C ASP A 150 15.37 11.12 -5.03
N GLU A 151 15.73 12.39 -5.21
CA GLU A 151 15.03 13.54 -4.59
C GLU A 151 13.58 13.67 -5.07
N LYS A 152 13.33 13.38 -6.36
CA LYS A 152 11.98 13.46 -6.92
C LYS A 152 11.07 12.39 -6.32
N ALA A 153 11.55 11.15 -6.30
CA ALA A 153 10.84 10.03 -5.69
C ALA A 153 10.62 10.27 -4.19
N TRP A 154 11.57 10.90 -3.49
CA TRP A 154 11.40 11.26 -2.07
C TRP A 154 10.19 12.17 -1.88
N GLY A 155 10.10 13.25 -2.67
CA GLY A 155 8.97 14.17 -2.63
C GLY A 155 7.63 13.48 -2.94
N GLU A 156 7.60 12.62 -3.96
CA GLU A 156 6.41 11.84 -4.32
C GLU A 156 5.98 10.90 -3.18
N TYR A 157 6.93 10.18 -2.57
CA TYR A 157 6.63 9.26 -1.47
C TYR A 157 6.17 9.98 -0.20
N ARG A 158 6.70 11.17 0.11
CA ARG A 158 6.17 11.98 1.22
C ARG A 158 4.71 12.35 1.01
N VAL A 159 4.31 12.71 -0.22
CA VAL A 159 2.90 13.02 -0.53
C VAL A 159 2.04 11.76 -0.40
N ILE A 160 2.50 10.63 -0.94
CA ILE A 160 1.78 9.35 -0.87
C ILE A 160 1.57 8.93 0.60
N PHE A 161 2.62 8.93 1.42
CA PHE A 161 2.53 8.49 2.81
C PHE A 161 1.69 9.43 3.68
N ASN A 162 1.77 10.75 3.46
CA ASN A 162 0.88 11.69 4.14
C ASN A 162 -0.59 11.55 3.74
N SER A 163 -0.88 11.02 2.54
CA SER A 163 -2.27 10.73 2.14
C SER A 163 -2.86 9.48 2.81
N GLY A 164 -2.01 8.65 3.42
CA GLY A 164 -2.41 7.47 4.18
C GLY A 164 -2.74 7.75 5.66
N LEU A 165 -2.54 8.99 6.11
CA LEU A 165 -2.79 9.49 7.46
C LEU A 165 -3.92 10.53 7.50
#